data_AF-A0A0N0C2B4-F1
#
_entry.id   AF-A0A0N0C2B4-F1
#
_cell.length_a   1.000
_cell.length_b   1.000
_cell.length_c   1.000
_cell.angle_alpha   90.00
_cell.angle_beta   90.00
_cell.angle_gamma   90.00
#
_symmetry.space_group_name_H-M   'P 1'
#
loop_
_entity.id
_entity.type
_entity.pdbx_description
1 polymer ?
#
loop_
_entity_poly.entity_id
_entity_poly.type
_entity_poly.pdbx_seq_one_letter_code
_entity_poly.pdbx_strand_id
1 'polypeptide(L)' 'MKTFKVTVPKGYAPATYEELAKMAGLPTDEAEKAIHEMEEVGIVNIIKFGDVMFYKLNLGGQKGASQ' A
#
# COMPACT_ATOMS: atom_id res chain seq x y z
N MET A 1 4.82 -1.65 28.03
CA MET A 1 4.42 -1.43 26.62
C MET A 1 3.57 -2.60 26.18
N LYS A 2 2.32 -2.38 25.74
CA LYS A 2 1.50 -3.44 25.13
C LYS A 2 1.92 -3.57 23.67
N THR A 3 2.58 -4.65 23.31
CA THR A 3 2.93 -4.95 21.92
C THR A 3 1.65 -5.39 21.20
N PHE A 4 1.03 -4.49 20.45
CA PHE A 4 -0.08 -4.85 19.56
C PHE A 4 0.50 -5.71 18.42
N LYS A 5 0.12 -7.00 18.38
CA LYS A 5 0.40 -7.83 17.21
C LYS A 5 -0.55 -7.38 16.10
N VAL A 6 -0.07 -6.53 15.21
CA VAL A 6 -0.81 -6.21 13.99
C VAL A 6 -0.69 -7.42 13.06
N THR A 7 -1.81 -8.11 12.83
CA THR A 7 -1.86 -9.21 11.87
C THR A 7 -1.92 -8.62 10.47
N VAL A 8 -0.84 -8.78 9.70
CA VAL A 8 -0.78 -8.38 8.29
C VAL A 8 -1.80 -9.21 7.50
N PRO A 9 -2.77 -8.60 6.79
CA PRO A 9 -3.69 -9.34 5.94
C PRO A 9 -2.96 -10.12 4.85
N LYS A 10 -3.48 -11.29 4.47
CA LYS A 10 -2.84 -12.15 3.46
C LYS A 10 -2.66 -11.41 2.13
N GLY A 11 -1.43 -11.42 1.61
CA GLY A 11 -1.08 -10.79 0.32
C GLY A 11 -0.84 -9.29 0.40
N TYR A 12 -0.85 -8.70 1.60
CA TYR A 12 -0.43 -7.32 1.83
C TYR A 12 1.00 -7.27 2.37
N ALA A 13 1.74 -6.24 1.97
CA ALA A 13 3.05 -5.90 2.51
C ALA A 13 2.93 -4.63 3.39
N PRO A 14 3.37 -4.66 4.66
CA PRO A 14 3.44 -3.46 5.48
C PRO A 14 4.62 -2.59 5.03
N ALA A 15 4.39 -1.29 4.83
CA ALA A 15 5.44 -0.31 4.64
C ALA A 15 4.96 1.10 5.01
N THR A 16 5.89 1.99 5.30
CA THR A 16 5.67 3.44 5.38
C THR A 16 5.94 4.08 4.01
N TYR A 17 5.48 5.33 3.81
CA TYR A 17 5.86 6.07 2.60
C TYR A 17 7.37 6.28 2.49
N GLU A 18 8.06 6.52 3.61
CA GLU A 18 9.52 6.68 3.63
C GLU A 18 10.25 5.41 3.18
N GLU A 19 9.78 4.23 3.62
CA GLU A 19 10.34 2.95 3.17
C GLU A 19 10.08 2.70 1.69
N LEU A 20 8.87 2.98 1.20
CA LEU A 20 8.55 2.88 -0.22
C LEU A 20 9.40 3.84 -1.07
N ALA A 21 9.50 5.10 -0.66
CA ALA A 21 10.28 6.13 -1.33
C ALA A 21 11.75 5.72 -1.43
N LYS A 22 12.32 5.24 -0.32
CA LYS A 22 13.70 4.72 -0.27
C LYS A 22 13.91 3.53 -1.19
N MET A 23 12.97 2.59 -1.25
CA MET A 23 13.06 1.43 -2.15
C MET A 23 12.94 1.82 -3.63
N ALA A 24 12.08 2.80 -3.94
CA ALA A 24 11.88 3.30 -5.30
C ALA A 24 12.98 4.27 -5.75
N GLY A 25 13.77 4.81 -4.82
CA GLY A 25 14.73 5.87 -5.11
C GLY A 25 14.06 7.21 -5.43
N LEU A 26 12.88 7.45 -4.87
CA LEU A 26 12.07 8.64 -5.10
C LEU A 26 12.04 9.53 -3.83
N PRO A 27 11.81 10.84 -3.98
CA PRO A 27 11.35 11.69 -2.88
C PRO A 27 10.07 11.14 -2.23
N THR A 28 9.91 11.32 -0.91
CA THR A 28 8.76 10.78 -0.16
C THR A 28 7.42 11.32 -0.65
N ASP A 29 7.35 12.60 -1.01
CA ASP A 29 6.18 13.27 -1.56
C ASP A 29 5.81 12.76 -2.96
N GLU A 30 6.79 12.48 -3.81
CA GLU A 30 6.56 11.85 -5.11
C GLU A 30 6.07 10.40 -4.96
N ALA A 31 6.63 9.64 -4.02
CA ALA A 31 6.19 8.27 -3.73
C ALA A 31 4.76 8.23 -3.18
N GLU A 32 4.40 9.15 -2.29
CA GLU A 32 3.04 9.32 -1.79
C GLU A 32 2.06 9.69 -2.91
N LYS A 33 2.43 10.63 -3.79
CA LYS A 33 1.59 10.97 -4.93
C LYS A 33 1.39 9.77 -5.87
N ALA A 34 2.47 9.07 -6.22
CA ALA A 34 2.42 7.95 -7.14
C ALA A 34 1.57 6.78 -6.60
N ILE A 35 1.67 6.47 -5.30
CA ILE A 35 0.91 5.36 -4.72
C ILE A 35 -0.59 5.69 -4.60
N HIS A 36 -0.94 6.96 -4.36
CA HIS A 36 -2.33 7.42 -4.43
C HIS A 36 -2.89 7.32 -5.85
N GLU A 37 -2.15 7.76 -6.87
CA GLU A 37 -2.57 7.62 -8.28
C GLU A 37 -2.76 6.13 -8.65
N MET A 38 -1.86 5.25 -8.19
CA MET A 38 -1.98 3.80 -8.38
C MET A 38 -3.21 3.20 -7.70
N GLU A 39 -3.60 3.72 -6.53
CA GLU A 39 -4.79 3.28 -5.82
C GLU A 39 -6.06 3.71 -6.56
N GLU A 40 -6.12 4.95 -7.04
CA GLU A 40 -7.25 5.48 -7.80
C GLU A 40 -7.53 4.68 -9.08
N VAL A 41 -6.48 4.24 -9.77
CA VAL A 41 -6.63 3.39 -10.98
C VAL A 41 -6.76 1.89 -10.65
N GLY A 42 -6.70 1.52 -9.37
CA GLY A 42 -6.92 0.16 -8.87
C GLY A 42 -5.72 -0.78 -9.01
N ILE A 43 -4.53 -0.27 -9.31
CA ILE A 43 -3.28 -1.06 -9.39
C ILE A 43 -2.84 -1.53 -8.01
N VAL A 44 -3.05 -0.72 -6.98
CA VAL A 44 -2.77 -1.08 -5.58
C VAL A 44 -4.01 -0.93 -4.73
N ASN A 45 -4.14 -1.75 -3.70
CA ASN A 45 -5.10 -1.58 -2.62
C ASN A 45 -4.33 -1.26 -1.34
N ILE A 46 -4.73 -0.19 -0.65
CA ILE A 46 -4.08 0.30 0.56
C ILE A 46 -5.03 0.16 1.74
N ILE A 47 -4.55 -0.43 2.84
CA ILE A 47 -5.26 -0.46 4.12
C ILE A 47 -4.42 0.31 5.14
N LYS A 48 -5.05 1.20 5.90
CA LYS A 48 -4.39 1.95 6.97
C LYS A 48 -4.81 1.43 8.35
N PHE A 49 -3.84 1.14 9.21
CA PHE A 49 -4.07 0.79 10.62
C PHE A 49 -3.13 1.59 11.51
N GLY A 50 -3.64 2.62 12.17
CA GLY A 50 -2.81 3.61 12.85
C GLY A 50 -1.89 4.31 11.84
N ASP A 51 -0.58 4.26 12.11
CA ASP A 51 0.45 4.90 11.28
C ASP A 51 1.07 3.96 10.23
N VAL A 52 0.64 2.68 10.20
CA VAL A 52 1.16 1.68 9.25
C VAL A 52 0.19 1.52 8.09
N MET A 53 0.74 1.53 6.87
CA MET A 53 0.01 1.20 5.65
C MET A 53 0.38 -0.19 5.16
N PHE A 54 -0.63 -0.88 4.64
CA PHE A 54 -0.53 -2.21 4.05
C PHE A 54 -0.87 -2.09 2.58
N TYR A 55 0.03 -2.53 1.70
CA TYR A 55 -0.13 -2.44 0.26
C TYR A 55 -0.30 -3.82 -0.36
N LYS A 56 -1.25 -3.94 -1.27
CA LYS A 56 -1.43 -5.14 -2.10
C LYS A 56 -1.50 -4.75 -3.56
N LEU A 57 -0.61 -5.33 -4.38
CA LEU A 57 -0.65 -5.15 -5.82
C LEU A 57 -1.78 -5.98 -6.44
N ASN A 58 -2.59 -5.34 -7.28
CA ASN A 58 -3.62 -5.94 -8.10
C ASN A 58 -3.11 -6.09 -9.54
N LEU A 59 -2.02 -6.84 -9.72
CA LEU A 59 -1.53 -7.18 -11.06
C LEU A 59 -2.44 -8.26 -11.67
N GLY A 60 -3.44 -7.84 -12.45
CA GLY A 60 -4.30 -8.75 -13.22
C GLY A 60 -5.82 -8.62 -13.00
N GLY A 61 -6.29 -7.64 -12.24
CA GLY A 61 -7.73 -7.39 -12.10
C GLY A 61 -8.25 -6.45 -13.17
N GLN A 62 -8.92 -6.96 -14.20
CA GLN A 62 -9.87 -6.14 -14.95
C GLN A 62 -10.84 -5.49 -13.95
N LYS A 63 -11.09 -4.19 -14.13
CA LYS A 63 -12.21 -3.48 -13.53
C LYS A 63 -13.50 -4.18 -14.00
N GLY A 64 -13.96 -5.23 -13.30
CA GLY A 64 -15.15 -5.99 -13.72
C GLY A 64 -15.35 -7.43 -13.22
N ALA A 65 -14.45 -8.06 -12.46
CA ALA A 65 -14.65 -9.44 -12.00
C ALA A 65 -15.12 -9.52 -10.54
N SER A 66 -16.26 -8.91 -10.23
CA SER A 66 -17.10 -9.22 -9.05
C SER A 66 -18.44 -8.48 -9.16
N GLN A 67 -19.32 -8.95 -10.04
CA GLN A 67 -20.77 -8.93 -9.86
C GLN A 67 -21.35 -10.19 -10.52
#